data_AF-A7VVX6-F1
#
_entry.id   AF-A7VVX6-F1
#
_cell.length_a   1.000
_cell.length_b   1.000
_cell.length_c   1.000
_cell.angle_alpha   90.00
_cell.angle_beta   90.00
_cell.angle_gamma   90.00
#
_symmetry.space_group_name_H-M   'P 1'
#
loop_
_entity.id
_entity.type
_entity.pdbx_description
1 polymer ?
#
loop_
_entity_poly.entity_id
_entity_poly.type
_entity_poly.pdbx_seq_one_letter_code
_entity_poly.pdbx_strand_id
1 'polypeptide(L)'
;MEILNRKKQKTFEESLKEIKKAQANAIDKYKFLNEKNMILKKLNNFDLQLKKDLLGFPLANDILIVIVKIQGYANTIKFCVPDQDEISSFYNLVHNYLNVDQGDREKMTCKFREKIQIIKNIINKGEYS
;
A
#
# COMPACT_ATOMS: atom_id res chain seq x y z
N MET A 1 10.38 45.65 -16.12
CA MET A 1 11.10 44.38 -16.41
C MET A 1 11.07 43.38 -15.24
N GLU A 2 11.01 43.80 -13.97
CA GLU A 2 11.05 42.88 -12.82
C GLU A 2 9.88 41.88 -12.73
N ILE A 3 8.66 42.29 -13.10
CA ILE A 3 7.45 41.44 -13.03
C ILE A 3 7.54 40.23 -13.98
N LEU A 4 8.17 40.40 -15.15
CA LEU A 4 8.32 39.35 -16.15
C LEU A 4 9.35 38.29 -15.70
N ASN A 5 10.42 38.72 -15.03
CA ASN A 5 11.41 37.82 -14.44
C ASN A 5 10.83 37.02 -13.27
N ARG A 6 10.05 37.65 -12.37
CA ARG A 6 9.40 36.94 -11.26
C ARG A 6 8.40 35.87 -11.74
N LYS A 7 7.63 36.15 -12.81
CA LYS A 7 6.74 35.14 -13.42
C LYS A 7 7.51 33.95 -14.00
N LYS A 8 8.57 34.19 -14.80
CA LYS A 8 9.40 33.12 -15.38
C LYS A 8 10.09 32.26 -14.31
N GLN A 9 10.54 32.89 -13.23
CA GLN A 9 11.21 32.21 -12.11
C GLN A 9 10.23 31.32 -11.32
N LYS A 10 8.99 31.80 -11.10
CA LYS A 10 7.92 31.00 -10.48
C LYS A 10 7.54 29.78 -11.33
N THR A 11 7.43 29.94 -12.64
CA THR A 11 7.16 28.82 -13.57
C THR A 11 8.29 27.81 -13.59
N PHE A 12 9.54 28.24 -13.50
CA PHE A 12 10.70 27.33 -13.43
C PHE A 12 10.75 26.53 -12.12
N GLU A 13 10.46 27.15 -10.98
CA GLU A 13 10.36 26.45 -9.69
C GLU A 13 9.23 25.41 -9.67
N GLU A 14 8.09 25.73 -10.28
CA GLU A 14 6.97 24.81 -10.46
C GLU A 14 7.38 23.60 -11.32
N SER A 15 8.01 23.83 -12.47
CA SER A 15 8.54 22.74 -13.32
C SER A 15 9.61 21.90 -12.61
N LEU A 16 10.50 22.51 -11.82
CA LEU A 16 11.49 21.76 -11.03
C LEU A 16 10.84 20.88 -9.96
N LYS A 17 9.78 21.35 -9.30
CA LYS A 17 9.01 20.54 -8.34
C LYS A 17 8.35 19.35 -9.03
N GLU A 18 7.76 19.57 -10.22
CA GLU A 18 7.15 18.51 -11.02
C GLU A 18 8.18 17.46 -11.45
N ILE A 19 9.36 17.87 -11.92
CA ILE A 19 10.45 16.97 -12.30
C ILE A 19 10.93 16.13 -11.10
N LYS A 20 11.16 16.76 -9.94
CA LYS A 20 11.57 16.05 -8.71
C LYS A 20 10.51 15.04 -8.25
N LYS A 21 9.22 15.41 -8.32
CA LYS A 21 8.11 14.52 -7.98
C LYS A 21 8.03 13.34 -8.96
N ALA A 22 8.19 13.58 -10.26
CA ALA A 22 8.20 12.54 -11.27
C ALA A 22 9.38 11.56 -11.08
N GLN A 23 10.57 12.08 -10.75
CA GLN A 23 11.75 11.25 -10.44
C GLN A 23 11.54 10.38 -9.19
N ALA A 24 11.02 10.94 -8.10
CA ALA A 24 10.70 10.18 -6.88
C ALA A 24 9.70 9.05 -7.17
N ASN A 25 8.62 9.37 -7.90
CA ASN A 25 7.61 8.38 -8.28
C ASN A 25 8.19 7.26 -9.16
N ALA A 26 9.10 7.58 -10.08
CA ALA A 26 9.76 6.59 -10.93
C ALA A 26 10.65 5.63 -10.12
N ILE A 27 11.39 6.15 -9.13
CA ILE A 27 12.21 5.34 -8.22
C ILE A 27 11.33 4.39 -7.41
N ASP A 28 10.24 4.90 -6.82
CA ASP A 28 9.34 4.08 -6.01
C ASP A 28 8.60 3.02 -6.84
N LYS A 29 8.21 3.34 -8.08
CA LYS A 29 7.65 2.36 -9.03
C LYS A 29 8.64 1.22 -9.31
N TYR A 30 9.89 1.55 -9.60
CA TYR A 30 10.94 0.55 -9.83
C TYR A 30 11.18 -0.32 -8.59
N LYS A 31 11.25 0.31 -7.41
CA LYS A 31 11.42 -0.38 -6.13
C LYS A 31 10.28 -1.35 -5.85
N PHE A 32 9.04 -0.94 -6.09
CA PHE A 32 7.90 -1.83 -5.95
C PHE A 32 7.92 -3.00 -6.92
N LEU A 33 8.26 -2.78 -8.21
CA LEU A 33 8.35 -3.87 -9.18
C LEU A 33 9.36 -4.94 -8.74
N ASN A 34 10.50 -4.52 -8.17
CA ASN A 34 11.49 -5.43 -7.61
C ASN A 34 10.99 -6.16 -6.36
N GLU A 35 10.24 -5.48 -5.49
CA GLU A 35 9.74 -6.06 -4.24
C GLU A 35 8.41 -6.81 -4.37
N LYS A 36 7.68 -6.63 -5.48
CA LYS A 36 6.33 -7.16 -5.72
C LYS A 36 6.26 -8.65 -5.41
N ASN A 37 7.22 -9.43 -5.92
CA ASN A 37 7.26 -10.88 -5.71
C ASN A 37 7.46 -11.25 -4.24
N MET A 38 8.28 -10.48 -3.52
CA MET A 38 8.49 -10.69 -2.08
C MET A 38 7.25 -10.33 -1.27
N ILE A 39 6.54 -9.25 -1.63
CA ILE A 39 5.28 -8.87 -1.01
C ILE A 39 4.23 -9.96 -1.23
N LEU A 40 4.06 -10.44 -2.46
CA LEU A 40 3.13 -11.52 -2.79
C LEU A 40 3.46 -12.82 -2.03
N LYS A 41 4.75 -13.16 -1.93
CA LYS A 41 5.20 -14.32 -1.14
C LYS A 41 4.84 -14.19 0.34
N LYS A 42 5.01 -13.00 0.94
CA LYS A 42 4.60 -12.74 2.33
C LYS A 42 3.09 -12.87 2.50
N LEU A 43 2.30 -12.24 1.63
CA LEU A 43 0.83 -12.33 1.66
C LEU A 43 0.34 -13.78 1.54
N ASN A 44 0.94 -14.58 0.65
CA ASN A 44 0.67 -16.01 0.56
C ASN A 44 0.99 -16.76 1.85
N ASN A 45 2.14 -16.46 2.45
CA ASN A 45 2.54 -17.09 3.70
C ASN A 45 1.57 -16.75 4.85
N PHE A 46 1.08 -15.51 4.90
CA PHE A 46 0.08 -15.11 5.89
C PHE A 46 -1.25 -15.87 5.70
N ASP A 47 -1.77 -15.99 4.47
CA ASP A 47 -2.98 -16.79 4.21
C ASP A 47 -2.78 -18.26 4.59
N LEU A 48 -1.59 -18.84 4.33
CA LEU A 48 -1.28 -20.21 4.74
C LEU A 48 -1.25 -20.38 6.27
N GLN A 49 -0.72 -19.40 7.00
CA GLN A 49 -0.74 -19.41 8.47
C GLN A 49 -2.18 -19.30 8.98
N LEU A 50 -2.99 -18.38 8.45
CA LEU A 50 -4.39 -18.19 8.84
C LEU A 50 -5.31 -19.36 8.44
N LYS A 51 -4.88 -20.25 7.54
CA LYS A 51 -5.56 -21.51 7.24
C LYS A 51 -5.34 -22.58 8.31
N LYS A 52 -4.21 -22.50 9.02
CA LYS A 52 -3.80 -23.48 10.03
C LYS A 52 -4.19 -23.03 11.43
N ASP A 53 -4.04 -21.74 11.69
CA ASP A 53 -4.17 -21.15 13.01
C ASP A 53 -5.07 -19.91 12.99
N LEU A 54 -5.71 -19.63 14.13
CA LEU A 54 -6.47 -18.40 14.32
C LEU A 54 -5.54 -17.18 14.36
N LEU A 55 -6.02 -16.06 13.84
CA LEU A 55 -5.33 -14.78 13.85
C LEU A 55 -4.82 -14.46 15.26
N GLY A 56 -3.51 -14.29 15.36
CA GLY A 56 -2.81 -13.88 16.57
C GLY A 56 -2.21 -12.49 16.42
N PHE A 57 -1.89 -11.87 17.55
CA PHE A 57 -1.26 -10.54 17.57
C PHE A 57 0.04 -10.45 16.74
N PRO A 58 0.99 -11.41 16.82
CA PRO A 58 2.23 -11.32 16.03
C PRO A 58 1.97 -11.29 14.52
N LEU A 59 1.08 -12.16 14.05
CA LEU A 59 0.73 -12.25 12.64
C LEU A 59 -0.02 -11.00 12.16
N ALA A 60 -0.92 -10.45 12.98
CA ALA A 60 -1.58 -9.19 12.67
C ALA A 60 -0.59 -8.02 12.53
N ASN A 61 0.43 -7.95 13.40
CA ASN A 61 1.48 -6.94 13.32
C ASN A 61 2.34 -7.10 12.06
N ASP A 62 2.72 -8.33 11.70
CA ASP A 62 3.47 -8.61 10.47
C ASP A 62 2.68 -8.22 9.21
N ILE A 63 1.36 -8.47 9.22
CA ILE A 63 0.45 -8.03 8.17
C ILE A 63 0.43 -6.51 8.09
N LEU A 64 0.31 -5.80 9.22
CA LEU A 64 0.30 -4.33 9.26
C LEU A 64 1.53 -3.74 8.57
N ILE A 65 2.72 -4.26 8.89
CA ILE A 65 3.99 -3.80 8.30
C ILE A 65 3.95 -3.93 6.77
N VAL A 66 3.44 -5.05 6.25
CA VAL A 66 3.33 -5.28 4.81
C VAL A 66 2.30 -4.35 4.17
N ILE A 67 1.15 -4.12 4.82
CA ILE A 67 0.10 -3.22 4.30
C ILE A 67 0.57 -1.76 4.26
N VAL A 68 1.22 -1.26 5.32
CA VAL A 68 1.81 0.09 5.33
C VAL A 68 2.81 0.26 4.20
N LYS A 69 3.63 -0.77 3.95
CA LYS A 69 4.57 -0.77 2.83
C LYS A 69 3.87 -0.67 1.47
N ILE A 70 2.77 -1.42 1.29
CA ILE A 70 1.94 -1.35 0.07
C ILE A 70 1.28 0.03 -0.08
N GLN A 71 0.79 0.65 1.00
CA GLN A 71 0.22 2.01 0.96
C GLN A 71 1.25 3.06 0.52
N GLY A 72 2.50 2.94 0.99
CA GLY A 72 3.59 3.82 0.53
C GLY A 72 3.77 3.76 -0.99
N TYR A 73 3.64 2.56 -1.56
CA TYR A 73 3.67 2.34 -3.01
C TYR A 73 2.38 2.75 -3.73
N ALA A 74 1.22 2.60 -3.09
CA ALA A 74 -0.06 3.00 -3.65
C ALA A 74 -0.08 4.45 -4.11
N ASN A 75 0.49 5.32 -3.28
CA ASN A 75 0.57 6.75 -3.51
C ASN A 75 1.48 7.13 -4.69
N THR A 76 2.46 6.29 -5.03
CA THR A 76 3.49 6.58 -6.03
C THR A 76 3.23 5.89 -7.36
N ILE A 77 2.56 4.74 -7.33
CA ILE A 77 2.32 3.85 -8.47
C ILE A 77 0.97 4.11 -9.14
N LYS A 78 0.13 4.95 -8.49
CA LYS A 78 -1.23 5.30 -8.92
C LYS A 78 -2.12 4.07 -9.08
N PHE A 79 -2.25 3.25 -8.04
CA PHE A 79 -3.39 2.33 -7.98
C PHE A 79 -4.69 3.14 -8.21
N CYS A 80 -5.71 2.54 -8.84
CA CYS A 80 -6.98 3.23 -8.98
C CYS A 80 -7.59 3.50 -7.59
N VAL A 81 -8.44 4.53 -7.48
CA VAL A 81 -9.07 4.92 -6.21
C VAL A 81 -9.72 3.72 -5.49
N PRO A 82 -10.50 2.84 -6.16
CA PRO A 82 -11.05 1.66 -5.51
C PRO A 82 -10.01 0.72 -4.90
N ASP A 83 -8.87 0.52 -5.58
CA ASP A 83 -7.80 -0.33 -5.08
C ASP A 83 -7.09 0.31 -3.86
N GLN A 84 -6.93 1.63 -3.85
CA GLN A 84 -6.40 2.37 -2.70
C GLN A 84 -7.33 2.30 -1.48
N ASP A 85 -8.64 2.39 -1.73
CA ASP A 85 -9.67 2.29 -0.68
C ASP A 85 -9.66 0.89 -0.04
N GLU A 86 -9.48 -0.16 -0.85
CA GLU A 86 -9.35 -1.53 -0.35
C GLU A 86 -8.09 -1.74 0.51
N ILE A 87 -6.95 -1.21 0.07
CA ILE A 87 -5.70 -1.25 0.86
C ILE A 87 -5.89 -0.52 2.19
N SER A 88 -6.52 0.67 2.16
CA SER A 88 -6.77 1.48 3.36
C SER A 88 -7.80 0.85 4.30
N SER A 89 -8.83 0.22 3.74
CA SER A 89 -9.81 -0.59 4.48
C SER A 89 -9.12 -1.71 5.25
N PHE A 90 -8.16 -2.41 4.61
CA PHE A 90 -7.43 -3.47 5.29
C PHE A 90 -6.49 -2.92 6.36
N TYR A 91 -5.78 -1.80 6.10
CA TYR A 91 -4.97 -1.13 7.13
C TYR A 91 -5.81 -0.82 8.38
N ASN A 92 -6.98 -0.19 8.20
CA ASN A 92 -7.86 0.17 9.31
C ASN A 92 -8.35 -1.07 10.06
N LEU A 93 -8.67 -2.15 9.36
CA LEU A 93 -9.07 -3.41 9.97
C LEU A 93 -7.96 -3.97 10.87
N VAL A 94 -6.71 -3.98 10.39
CA VAL A 94 -5.56 -4.50 11.14
C VAL A 94 -5.24 -3.59 12.32
N HIS A 95 -5.26 -2.28 12.13
CA HIS A 95 -5.05 -1.29 13.16
C HIS A 95 -6.10 -1.42 14.29
N ASN A 96 -7.38 -1.57 13.94
CA ASN A 96 -8.45 -1.75 14.92
C ASN A 96 -8.30 -3.06 15.69
N TYR A 97 -7.92 -4.15 15.01
CA TYR A 97 -7.65 -5.43 15.67
C TYR A 97 -6.51 -5.33 16.70
N LEU A 98 -5.45 -4.59 16.38
CA LEU A 98 -4.29 -4.44 17.27
C LEU A 98 -4.54 -3.50 18.45
N ASN A 99 -5.36 -2.46 18.27
CA ASN A 99 -5.42 -1.32 19.20
C ASN A 99 -6.80 -1.06 19.84
N VAL A 100 -7.88 -1.62 19.31
CA VAL A 100 -9.24 -1.22 19.69
C VAL A 100 -10.09 -2.43 20.10
N ASP A 101 -10.32 -3.35 19.18
CA ASP A 101 -11.18 -4.51 19.41
C ASP A 101 -10.73 -5.71 18.56
N GLN A 102 -10.44 -6.81 19.24
CA GLN A 102 -10.07 -8.06 18.59
C GLN A 102 -11.28 -8.85 18.09
N GLY A 103 -12.47 -8.53 18.61
CA GLY A 103 -13.73 -9.18 18.27
C GLY A 103 -13.67 -10.72 18.35
N ASP A 104 -14.50 -11.35 17.54
CA ASP A 104 -14.49 -12.80 17.34
C ASP A 104 -13.29 -13.19 16.46
N ARG A 105 -12.34 -13.93 17.04
CA ARG A 105 -11.09 -14.30 16.37
C ARG A 105 -11.31 -15.16 15.14
N GLU A 106 -12.31 -16.03 15.10
CA GLU A 106 -12.60 -16.86 13.92
C GLU A 106 -13.11 -15.99 12.77
N LYS A 107 -14.07 -15.11 13.06
CA LYS A 107 -14.59 -14.16 12.07
C LYS A 107 -13.50 -13.24 11.56
N MET A 108 -12.63 -12.75 12.44
CA MET A 108 -11.52 -11.88 12.07
C MET A 108 -10.45 -12.61 11.24
N THR A 109 -10.18 -13.88 11.55
CA THR A 109 -9.29 -14.73 10.75
C THR A 109 -9.82 -14.86 9.32
N CYS A 110 -11.11 -15.17 9.16
CA CYS A 110 -11.74 -15.25 7.85
C CYS A 110 -11.67 -13.93 7.08
N LYS A 111 -11.97 -12.81 7.76
CA LYS A 111 -11.94 -11.47 7.15
C LYS A 111 -10.53 -11.04 6.72
N PHE A 112 -9.51 -11.36 7.51
CA PHE A 112 -8.12 -11.11 7.14
C PHE A 112 -7.70 -11.91 5.90
N ARG A 113 -8.10 -13.19 5.83
CA ARG A 113 -7.81 -14.03 4.66
C ARG A 113 -8.46 -13.49 3.38
N GLU A 114 -9.72 -13.07 3.47
CA GLU A 114 -10.44 -12.42 2.37
C GLU A 114 -9.69 -11.17 1.89
N LYS A 115 -9.38 -10.26 2.81
CA LYS A 115 -8.61 -9.03 2.49
C LYS A 115 -7.25 -9.34 1.89
N ILE A 116 -6.53 -10.35 2.38
CA ILE A 116 -5.25 -10.79 1.79
C ILE A 116 -5.41 -11.18 0.32
N GLN A 117 -6.46 -11.94 -0.05
CA GLN A 117 -6.68 -12.31 -1.45
C GLN A 117 -7.00 -11.09 -2.31
N ILE A 118 -7.82 -10.16 -1.81
CA ILE A 118 -8.13 -8.91 -2.51
C ILE A 118 -6.85 -8.11 -2.78
N ILE A 119 -6.00 -7.91 -1.76
CA ILE A 119 -4.73 -7.17 -1.92
C ILE A 119 -3.79 -7.87 -2.91
N LYS A 120 -3.70 -9.21 -2.86
CA LYS A 120 -2.91 -9.95 -3.86
C LYS A 120 -3.42 -9.71 -5.28
N ASN A 121 -4.73 -9.69 -5.48
CA ASN A 121 -5.32 -9.43 -6.79
C ASN A 121 -4.98 -8.02 -7.27
N ILE A 122 -5.09 -7.01 -6.39
CA ILE A 122 -4.69 -5.62 -6.68
C ILE A 122 -3.23 -5.56 -7.14
N ILE A 123 -2.32 -6.18 -6.40
CA ILE A 123 -0.88 -6.22 -6.74
C ILE A 123 -0.62 -6.93 -8.08
N ASN A 124 -1.46 -7.89 -8.45
CA ASN A 124 -1.34 -8.66 -9.68
C ASN A 124 -1.96 -7.97 -10.89
N LYS A 125 -2.95 -7.08 -10.73
CA LYS A 125 -3.62 -6.36 -11.85
C LYS A 125 -2.64 -5.66 -12.79
N GLY A 126 -1.46 -5.25 -12.31
CA GLY A 126 -0.31 -4.93 -13.17
C GLY A 126 -0.41 -3.65 -13.99
N GLU A 127 -1.57 -2.98 -14.02
CA GLU A 127 -1.74 -1.68 -14.68
C GLU A 127 -1.41 -0.55 -13.71
N TYR A 128 -0.13 -0.20 -13.71
CA TYR A 128 0.38 0.95 -12.97
C TYR A 128 0.73 2.02 -13.98
N SER A 129 -0.23 2.91 -14.25
CA SER A 129 -0.14 4.02 -15.22
C SER A 129 0.90 5.07 -14.82
#